data_AF-A0A2U3KV37-F1
#
_entry.id   AF-A0A2U3KV37-F1
#
_cell.length_a   1.000
_cell.length_b   1.000
_cell.length_c   1.000
_cell.angle_alpha   90.00
_cell.angle_beta   90.00
_cell.angle_gamma   90.00
#
_symmetry.space_group_name_H-M   'P 1'
#
loop_
_entity.id
_entity.type
_entity.pdbx_description
1 polymer ?
#
loop_
_entity_poly.entity_id
_entity_poly.type
_entity_poly.pdbx_seq_one_letter_code
_entity_poly.pdbx_strand_id
1 'polypeptide(L)'
;MPVFDILCLANSNKMRGSCIAGLRLDGGGWIRPVARTPHGELYPAHYILQDGSCPQLFDRIRISFIERRAVAHQPENWLIADQPWQLVSRGLSAEYAPLLQSHLINRPALFGDFSHKISSSRFETEPALSSLCLIGPRNLRWRIEHLPYNAHKASAQFQLAGTSYRLSVTDPAWLDAFRALSPGEYPVTACGIAAGLEVLLTVSLGDPWEDGYCYKLVAGILPLELDPIAMTPALPKLPERVEPIDQPMDPREAARIIQALAGGTDPYTCEPLPGDSPLSNPDTVRALRAAAAALQSGPPRKKPHALPAQAGKAWDTAEEDTLVREFENGETMAAIARAHGRTPGAIKSRLIRSGKIAG
;
A
#
# COMPACT_ATOMS: atom_id res chain seq x y z
N MET A 1 -1.11 -28.90 5.01
CA MET A 1 -0.64 -27.50 4.85
C MET A 1 0.29 -27.49 3.66
N PRO A 2 -0.13 -26.95 2.50
CA PRO A 2 0.75 -26.86 1.34
C PRO A 2 1.96 -25.97 1.62
N VAL A 3 3.12 -26.36 1.08
CA VAL A 3 4.36 -25.60 1.13
C VAL A 3 4.80 -25.39 -0.31
N PHE A 4 5.08 -24.13 -0.68
CA PHE A 4 5.50 -23.79 -2.02
C PHE A 4 6.80 -22.99 -2.00
N ASP A 5 7.67 -23.27 -2.97
CA ASP A 5 8.77 -22.39 -3.32
C ASP A 5 8.28 -21.37 -4.34
N ILE A 6 8.47 -20.10 -4.04
CA ILE A 6 8.07 -18.97 -4.88
C ILE A 6 9.31 -18.21 -5.33
N LEU A 7 9.31 -17.78 -6.58
CA LEU A 7 10.22 -16.75 -7.07
C LEU A 7 9.57 -15.39 -6.79
N CYS A 8 10.14 -14.61 -5.89
CA CYS A 8 9.64 -13.29 -5.53
C CYS A 8 9.80 -12.31 -6.72
N LEU A 9 8.68 -11.79 -7.24
CA LEU A 9 8.68 -10.87 -8.38
C LEU A 9 7.99 -9.54 -8.09
N ALA A 10 7.41 -9.40 -6.90
CA ALA A 10 6.94 -8.13 -6.37
C ALA A 10 7.16 -8.13 -4.86
N ASN A 11 7.76 -7.06 -4.37
CA ASN A 11 7.71 -6.65 -2.98
C ASN A 11 7.34 -5.18 -3.02
N SER A 12 6.09 -4.84 -2.68
CA SER A 12 5.56 -3.49 -2.88
C SER A 12 4.83 -2.99 -1.65
N ASN A 13 4.85 -1.67 -1.46
CA ASN A 13 4.07 -1.02 -0.42
C ASN A 13 2.61 -0.89 -0.83
N LYS A 14 1.71 -1.42 0.01
CA LYS A 14 0.30 -1.03 0.04
C LYS A 14 0.11 0.02 1.13
N MET A 15 -1.00 0.75 1.08
CA MET A 15 -1.36 1.78 2.07
C MET A 15 -1.25 1.38 3.54
N ARG A 16 -1.30 0.08 3.87
CA ARG A 16 -1.42 -0.44 5.23
C ARG A 16 -0.44 -1.60 5.53
N GLY A 17 0.47 -1.94 4.62
CA GLY A 17 1.40 -3.07 4.76
C GLY A 17 2.10 -3.41 3.45
N SER A 18 2.80 -4.53 3.41
CA SER A 18 3.52 -4.99 2.21
C SER A 18 2.67 -5.98 1.41
N CYS A 19 2.86 -5.96 0.10
CA CYS A 19 2.37 -6.96 -0.83
C CYS A 19 3.56 -7.64 -1.48
N ILE A 20 3.75 -8.90 -1.11
CA ILE A 20 4.74 -9.78 -1.73
C ILE A 20 4.00 -10.73 -2.66
N ALA A 21 4.52 -10.94 -3.86
CA ALA A 21 3.95 -11.86 -4.81
C ALA A 21 5.01 -12.44 -5.74
N GLY A 22 4.70 -13.57 -6.35
CA GLY A 22 5.67 -14.29 -7.15
C GLY A 22 5.07 -15.42 -7.98
N LEU A 23 5.94 -16.11 -8.70
CA LEU A 23 5.59 -17.33 -9.44
C LEU A 23 5.97 -18.55 -8.62
N ARG A 24 5.08 -19.55 -8.57
CA ARG A 24 5.40 -20.84 -7.98
C ARG A 24 6.39 -21.59 -8.87
N LEU A 25 7.44 -22.14 -8.27
CA LEU A 25 8.46 -22.92 -8.98
C LEU A 25 7.98 -24.32 -9.39
N ASP A 26 6.85 -24.78 -8.85
CA ASP A 26 6.20 -26.04 -9.26
C ASP A 26 5.29 -25.91 -10.49
N GLY A 27 5.26 -24.73 -11.13
CA GLY A 27 4.44 -24.47 -12.31
C GLY A 27 2.98 -24.10 -12.00
N GLY A 28 2.61 -23.93 -10.73
CA GLY A 28 1.25 -23.52 -10.34
C GLY A 28 0.88 -22.06 -10.63
N GLY A 29 1.73 -21.32 -11.36
CA GLY A 29 1.52 -19.93 -11.77
C GLY A 29 1.72 -18.91 -10.65
N TRP A 30 1.08 -17.76 -10.78
CA TRP A 30 1.14 -16.67 -9.80
C TRP A 30 0.55 -17.06 -8.44
N ILE A 31 1.20 -16.56 -7.39
CA ILE A 31 0.74 -16.68 -6.01
C ILE A 31 0.98 -15.36 -5.26
N ARG A 32 -0.01 -14.93 -4.48
CA ARG A 32 0.06 -13.78 -3.59
C ARG A 32 -0.18 -14.23 -2.15
N PRO A 33 0.87 -14.35 -1.33
CA PRO A 33 0.72 -14.51 0.12
C PRO A 33 -0.11 -13.39 0.74
N VAL A 34 -1.12 -13.75 1.54
CA VAL A 34 -1.94 -12.82 2.32
C VAL A 34 -2.05 -13.28 3.77
N ALA A 35 -2.17 -12.33 4.70
CA ALA A 35 -2.39 -12.60 6.12
C ALA A 35 -3.87 -12.52 6.51
N ARG A 36 -4.20 -12.84 7.77
CA ARG A 36 -5.55 -12.65 8.35
C ARG A 36 -5.82 -11.19 8.72
N THR A 37 -5.61 -10.30 7.76
CA THR A 37 -5.79 -8.85 7.87
C THR A 37 -6.95 -8.42 6.95
N PRO A 38 -7.59 -7.25 7.19
CA PRO A 38 -8.78 -6.84 6.44
C PRO A 38 -8.63 -6.86 4.91
N HIS A 39 -7.45 -6.51 4.39
CA HIS A 39 -7.16 -6.53 2.95
C HIS A 39 -6.01 -7.49 2.59
N GLY A 40 -5.71 -8.45 3.48
CA GLY A 40 -4.66 -9.45 3.26
C GLY A 40 -3.23 -8.88 3.28
N GLU A 41 -3.04 -7.64 3.75
CA GLU A 41 -1.71 -7.02 3.84
C GLU A 41 -0.77 -7.81 4.76
N LEU A 42 0.50 -7.87 4.38
CA LEU A 42 1.55 -8.46 5.20
C LEU A 42 2.25 -7.37 6.02
N TYR A 43 2.74 -7.76 7.21
CA TYR A 43 3.55 -6.91 8.10
C TYR A 43 4.88 -7.61 8.34
N PRO A 44 5.93 -6.93 8.84
CA PRO A 44 7.24 -7.55 9.06
C PRO A 44 7.19 -8.88 9.81
N ALA A 45 6.33 -8.99 10.83
CA ALA A 45 6.12 -10.24 11.57
C ALA A 45 5.68 -11.45 10.71
N HIS A 46 5.12 -11.21 9.52
CA HIS A 46 4.66 -12.25 8.60
C HIS A 46 5.72 -12.68 7.59
N TYR A 47 6.59 -11.77 7.12
CA TYR A 47 7.43 -12.00 5.95
C TYR A 47 8.93 -11.93 6.20
N ILE A 48 9.37 -11.46 7.38
CA ILE A 48 10.79 -11.50 7.73
C ILE A 48 11.27 -12.96 7.66
N LEU A 49 12.35 -13.14 6.91
CA LEU A 49 12.92 -14.44 6.62
C LEU A 49 13.63 -15.00 7.86
N GLN A 50 13.88 -16.31 7.86
CA GLN A 50 14.57 -16.99 8.98
C GLN A 50 15.94 -16.39 9.32
N ASP A 51 16.62 -15.77 8.34
CA ASP A 51 17.92 -15.08 8.51
C ASP A 51 17.77 -13.63 9.03
N GLY A 52 16.55 -13.17 9.30
CA GLY A 52 16.25 -11.82 9.82
C GLY A 52 16.07 -10.74 8.76
N SER A 53 16.28 -11.06 7.49
CA SER A 53 16.18 -10.09 6.39
C SER A 53 14.79 -10.06 5.74
N CYS A 54 14.56 -9.08 4.87
CA CYS A 54 13.35 -9.03 4.05
C CYS A 54 13.49 -9.82 2.74
N PRO A 55 12.36 -10.28 2.18
CA PRO A 55 12.25 -10.73 0.79
C PRO A 55 12.72 -9.67 -0.20
N GLN A 56 13.59 -10.06 -1.13
CA GLN A 56 14.04 -9.26 -2.25
C GLN A 56 13.49 -9.83 -3.55
N LEU A 57 13.51 -9.02 -4.62
CA LEU A 57 13.15 -9.52 -5.95
C LEU A 57 14.16 -10.59 -6.39
N PHE A 58 13.65 -11.59 -7.10
CA PHE A 58 14.35 -12.81 -7.52
C PHE A 58 14.72 -13.81 -6.41
N ASP A 59 14.41 -13.52 -5.16
CA ASP A 59 14.60 -14.52 -4.12
C ASP A 59 13.70 -15.72 -4.34
N ARG A 60 14.28 -16.90 -4.13
CA ARG A 60 13.51 -18.14 -3.96
C ARG A 60 13.16 -18.27 -2.49
N ILE A 61 11.88 -18.17 -2.19
CA ILE A 61 11.36 -18.18 -0.83
C ILE A 61 10.41 -19.36 -0.68
N ARG A 62 10.61 -20.15 0.37
CA ARG A 62 9.71 -21.22 0.76
C ARG A 62 8.73 -20.74 1.82
N ILE A 63 7.44 -20.90 1.52
CA ILE A 63 6.34 -20.42 2.35
C ILE A 63 5.33 -21.54 2.61
N SER A 64 4.87 -21.64 3.85
CA SER A 64 3.76 -22.51 4.24
C SER A 64 2.43 -21.77 4.12
N PHE A 65 1.43 -22.42 3.52
CA PHE A 65 0.10 -21.86 3.31
C PHE A 65 -0.98 -22.73 3.94
N ILE A 66 -2.08 -22.11 4.36
CA ILE A 66 -3.25 -22.79 4.92
C ILE A 66 -4.19 -23.20 3.78
N GLU A 67 -4.68 -22.23 3.02
CA GLU A 67 -5.70 -22.42 1.98
C GLU A 67 -5.68 -21.28 0.96
N ARG A 68 -6.31 -21.52 -0.20
CA ARG A 68 -6.55 -20.46 -1.20
C ARG A 68 -7.63 -19.51 -0.68
N ARG A 69 -7.37 -18.20 -0.73
CA ARG A 69 -8.32 -17.13 -0.36
C ARG A 69 -8.50 -16.13 -1.49
N ALA A 70 -8.85 -16.66 -2.66
CA ALA A 70 -9.16 -15.87 -3.83
C ALA A 70 -10.30 -14.87 -3.55
N VAL A 71 -10.13 -13.64 -4.03
CA VAL A 71 -11.19 -12.64 -4.12
C VAL A 71 -11.37 -12.25 -5.58
N ALA A 72 -12.51 -11.65 -5.93
CA ALA A 72 -12.91 -11.45 -7.33
C ALA A 72 -11.87 -10.68 -8.17
N HIS A 73 -11.18 -9.70 -7.58
CA HIS A 73 -10.14 -8.90 -8.23
C HIS A 73 -8.71 -9.44 -8.03
N GLN A 74 -8.52 -10.48 -7.23
CA GLN A 74 -7.21 -11.08 -6.88
C GLN A 74 -7.34 -12.61 -6.69
N PRO A 75 -7.45 -13.38 -7.78
CA PRO A 75 -7.67 -14.83 -7.73
C PRO A 75 -6.47 -15.64 -7.22
N GLU A 76 -5.28 -15.02 -7.15
CA GLU A 76 -4.01 -15.62 -6.75
C GLU A 76 -3.73 -15.53 -5.24
N ASN A 77 -4.68 -15.03 -4.45
CA ASN A 77 -4.48 -14.87 -3.01
C ASN A 77 -4.47 -16.22 -2.28
N TRP A 78 -3.45 -16.42 -1.45
CA TRP A 78 -3.27 -17.60 -0.60
C TRP A 78 -2.96 -17.19 0.84
N LEU A 79 -3.74 -17.73 1.78
CA LEU A 79 -3.55 -17.44 3.19
C LEU A 79 -2.31 -18.15 3.71
N ILE A 80 -1.37 -17.38 4.27
CA ILE A 80 -0.15 -17.93 4.87
C ILE A 80 -0.44 -18.65 6.18
N ALA A 81 0.39 -19.65 6.48
CA ALA A 81 0.47 -20.24 7.80
C ALA A 81 1.34 -19.39 8.73
N ASP A 82 1.19 -19.60 10.04
CA ASP A 82 2.01 -18.95 11.06
C ASP A 82 3.35 -19.69 11.22
N GLN A 83 4.16 -19.69 10.15
CA GLN A 83 5.49 -20.29 10.10
C GLN A 83 6.47 -19.31 9.45
N PRO A 84 7.72 -19.21 9.96
CA PRO A 84 8.73 -18.37 9.35
C PRO A 84 8.97 -18.73 7.88
N TRP A 85 9.15 -17.71 7.05
CA TRP A 85 9.50 -17.90 5.65
C TRP A 85 10.98 -18.26 5.54
N GLN A 86 11.30 -19.22 4.67
CA GLN A 86 12.66 -19.69 4.49
C GLN A 86 13.22 -19.14 3.20
N LEU A 87 14.36 -18.45 3.28
CA LEU A 87 15.16 -18.17 2.11
C LEU A 87 15.81 -19.47 1.61
N VAL A 88 15.59 -19.81 0.35
CA VAL A 88 16.26 -20.94 -0.31
C VAL A 88 17.47 -20.47 -1.10
N SER A 89 17.35 -19.37 -1.84
CA SER A 89 18.45 -18.72 -2.57
C SER A 89 18.12 -17.25 -2.84
N ARG A 90 19.17 -16.42 -2.95
CA ARG A 90 19.07 -14.99 -3.29
C ARG A 90 19.30 -14.76 -4.77
N GLY A 91 18.69 -13.69 -5.27
CA GLY A 91 19.07 -13.06 -6.53
C GLY A 91 18.65 -13.85 -7.78
N LEU A 92 18.94 -13.24 -8.93
CA LEU A 92 18.57 -13.79 -10.23
C LEU A 92 19.48 -14.98 -10.58
N SER A 93 18.85 -16.13 -10.81
CA SER A 93 19.51 -17.32 -11.35
C SER A 93 19.10 -17.57 -12.79
N ALA A 94 20.04 -18.06 -13.61
CA ALA A 94 19.78 -18.46 -14.99
C ALA A 94 18.71 -19.56 -15.10
N GLU A 95 18.49 -20.34 -14.03
CA GLU A 95 17.43 -21.36 -13.98
C GLU A 95 16.02 -20.76 -14.09
N TYR A 96 15.83 -19.49 -13.74
CA TYR A 96 14.53 -18.82 -13.79
C TYR A 96 14.17 -18.30 -15.18
N ALA A 97 15.12 -18.22 -16.12
CA ALA A 97 14.88 -17.65 -17.44
C ALA A 97 13.69 -18.29 -18.20
N PRO A 98 13.53 -19.63 -18.26
CA PRO A 98 12.37 -20.25 -18.90
C PRO A 98 11.04 -19.92 -18.18
N LEU A 99 11.07 -19.83 -16.85
CA LEU A 99 9.90 -19.50 -16.06
C LEU A 99 9.45 -18.06 -16.31
N LEU A 100 10.38 -17.10 -16.29
CA LEU A 100 10.11 -15.70 -16.59
C LEU A 100 9.59 -15.55 -18.02
N GLN A 101 10.29 -16.16 -19.00
CA GLN A 101 9.92 -16.09 -20.42
C GLN A 101 8.52 -16.65 -20.70
N SER A 102 8.13 -17.75 -20.05
CA SER A 102 6.79 -18.34 -20.22
C SER A 102 5.66 -17.51 -19.61
N HIS A 103 5.97 -16.62 -18.66
CA HIS A 103 5.00 -15.75 -17.99
C HIS A 103 5.01 -14.30 -18.49
N LEU A 104 5.91 -13.96 -19.42
CA LEU A 104 5.90 -12.66 -20.08
C LEU A 104 4.64 -12.49 -20.93
N ILE A 105 3.84 -11.48 -20.60
CA ILE A 105 2.72 -11.11 -21.44
C ILE A 105 3.17 -10.09 -22.49
N ASN A 106 2.79 -10.32 -23.74
CA ASN A 106 3.02 -9.40 -24.86
C ASN A 106 1.70 -8.97 -25.51
N ARG A 107 0.66 -8.77 -24.68
CA ARG A 107 -0.64 -8.28 -25.12
C ARG A 107 -0.79 -6.81 -24.72
N PRO A 108 -1.50 -6.00 -25.52
CA PRO A 108 -1.54 -4.56 -25.30
C PRO A 108 -2.43 -4.18 -24.09
N ALA A 109 -3.45 -4.98 -23.76
CA ALA A 109 -4.32 -4.74 -22.61
C ALA A 109 -3.77 -5.39 -21.33
N LEU A 110 -3.63 -4.60 -20.28
CA LEU A 110 -3.27 -5.09 -18.94
C LEU A 110 -4.55 -5.45 -18.18
N PHE A 111 -4.67 -6.69 -17.70
CA PHE A 111 -5.86 -7.19 -16.98
C PHE A 111 -7.18 -6.97 -17.74
N GLY A 112 -7.14 -7.05 -19.07
CA GLY A 112 -8.33 -6.97 -19.91
C GLY A 112 -8.81 -5.56 -20.25
N ASP A 113 -8.04 -4.51 -19.96
CA ASP A 113 -8.28 -3.16 -20.52
C ASP A 113 -7.00 -2.32 -20.66
N PHE A 114 -7.14 -1.12 -21.24
CA PHE A 114 -6.05 -0.18 -21.53
C PHE A 114 -5.92 0.96 -20.50
N SER A 115 -6.82 1.02 -19.52
CA SER A 115 -6.83 2.06 -18.51
C SER A 115 -5.74 1.83 -17.47
N HIS A 116 -5.36 2.86 -16.72
CA HIS A 116 -4.51 2.71 -15.53
C HIS A 116 -5.29 2.18 -14.31
N LYS A 117 -6.62 2.05 -14.42
CA LYS A 117 -7.51 1.58 -13.35
C LYS A 117 -8.75 0.88 -13.89
N ILE A 118 -9.31 -0.02 -13.09
CA ILE A 118 -10.49 -0.84 -13.40
C ILE A 118 -11.56 -0.58 -12.36
N SER A 119 -12.82 -0.39 -12.76
CA SER A 119 -13.94 -0.25 -11.81
C SER A 119 -14.09 -1.54 -10.99
N SER A 120 -14.18 -1.44 -9.66
CA SER A 120 -14.33 -2.61 -8.79
C SER A 120 -15.64 -3.35 -9.04
N SER A 121 -16.69 -2.63 -9.43
CA SER A 121 -18.00 -3.20 -9.77
C SER A 121 -17.94 -4.18 -10.95
N ARG A 122 -16.94 -4.07 -11.84
CA ARG A 122 -16.73 -5.03 -12.92
C ARG A 122 -16.53 -6.45 -12.38
N PHE A 123 -15.86 -6.58 -11.25
CA PHE A 123 -15.53 -7.88 -10.66
C PHE A 123 -16.72 -8.56 -9.96
N GLU A 124 -17.84 -7.86 -9.81
CA GLU A 124 -19.09 -8.46 -9.30
C GLU A 124 -19.70 -9.44 -10.31
N THR A 125 -19.56 -9.14 -11.61
CA THR A 125 -20.08 -9.97 -12.70
C THR A 125 -18.98 -10.74 -13.43
N GLU A 126 -17.78 -10.16 -13.53
CA GLU A 126 -16.65 -10.72 -14.26
C GLU A 126 -15.40 -10.75 -13.36
N PRO A 127 -15.21 -11.81 -12.55
CA PRO A 127 -14.00 -11.96 -11.75
C PRO A 127 -12.74 -11.87 -12.61
N ALA A 128 -11.69 -11.24 -12.08
CA ALA A 128 -10.41 -11.12 -12.75
C ALA A 128 -9.82 -12.52 -13.02
N LEU A 129 -9.36 -12.74 -14.25
CA LEU A 129 -8.60 -13.95 -14.59
C LEU A 129 -7.23 -13.95 -13.88
N SER A 130 -6.66 -12.76 -13.72
CA SER A 130 -5.42 -12.55 -12.99
C SER A 130 -5.32 -11.09 -12.52
N SER A 131 -4.58 -10.88 -11.44
CA SER A 131 -4.28 -9.57 -10.86
C SER A 131 -2.78 -9.25 -10.83
N LEU A 132 -1.95 -10.12 -11.40
CA LEU A 132 -0.49 -10.00 -11.48
C LEU A 132 -0.04 -10.37 -12.89
N CYS A 133 0.88 -9.60 -13.45
CA CYS A 133 1.50 -9.99 -14.72
C CYS A 133 2.93 -9.48 -14.81
N LEU A 134 3.73 -10.23 -15.57
CA LEU A 134 5.10 -9.87 -15.89
C LEU A 134 5.14 -9.34 -17.32
N ILE A 135 5.77 -8.19 -17.52
CA ILE A 135 5.88 -7.54 -18.83
C ILE A 135 7.33 -7.18 -19.15
N GLY A 136 7.65 -7.25 -20.45
CA GLY A 136 8.84 -6.63 -21.03
C GLY A 136 8.47 -5.28 -21.65
N PRO A 137 8.56 -4.16 -20.91
CA PRO A 137 8.24 -2.84 -21.45
C PRO A 137 9.23 -2.40 -22.53
N ARG A 138 8.73 -1.65 -23.52
CA ARG A 138 9.57 -0.86 -24.44
C ARG A 138 9.55 0.60 -24.06
N ASN A 139 10.61 1.33 -24.40
CA ASN A 139 10.71 2.78 -24.17
C ASN A 139 10.43 3.18 -22.71
N LEU A 140 10.89 2.37 -21.76
CA LEU A 140 10.70 2.61 -20.33
C LEU A 140 11.41 3.91 -19.91
N ARG A 141 10.68 4.75 -19.16
CA ARG A 141 11.14 6.00 -18.56
C ARG A 141 10.50 6.20 -17.20
N TRP A 142 11.13 6.99 -16.35
CA TRP A 142 10.60 7.38 -15.06
C TRP A 142 10.05 8.79 -15.13
N ARG A 143 8.88 9.01 -14.54
CA ARG A 143 8.29 10.32 -14.36
C ARG A 143 8.11 10.59 -12.88
N ILE A 144 8.71 11.69 -12.43
CA ILE A 144 8.68 12.14 -11.05
C ILE A 144 7.77 13.36 -10.97
N GLU A 145 6.75 13.29 -10.13
CA GLU A 145 5.76 14.35 -9.94
C GLU A 145 5.67 14.73 -8.46
N HIS A 146 5.60 16.02 -8.18
CA HIS A 146 5.30 16.54 -6.84
C HIS A 146 3.79 16.76 -6.75
N LEU A 147 3.10 16.02 -5.88
CA LEU A 147 1.68 16.21 -5.61
C LEU A 147 1.45 16.80 -4.20
N PRO A 148 0.39 17.60 -3.99
CA PRO A 148 0.12 18.26 -2.70
C PRO A 148 0.04 17.31 -1.49
N TYR A 149 -0.37 16.05 -1.70
CA TYR A 149 -0.52 15.02 -0.66
C TYR A 149 0.39 13.80 -0.87
N ASN A 150 1.18 13.82 -1.93
CA ASN A 150 2.18 12.80 -2.23
C ASN A 150 3.38 13.54 -2.85
N ALA A 151 4.24 14.07 -1.97
CA ALA A 151 5.29 15.00 -2.35
C ALA A 151 6.25 14.44 -3.39
N HIS A 152 6.30 13.12 -3.55
CA HIS A 152 7.18 12.46 -4.50
C HIS A 152 6.53 11.20 -5.09
N LYS A 153 5.76 11.39 -6.17
CA LYS A 153 5.14 10.29 -6.91
C LYS A 153 6.04 9.89 -8.08
N ALA A 154 6.58 8.68 -8.02
CA ALA A 154 7.25 8.02 -9.14
C ALA A 154 6.25 7.23 -9.99
N SER A 155 6.35 7.36 -11.31
CA SER A 155 5.57 6.57 -12.28
C SER A 155 6.46 6.03 -13.40
N ALA A 156 6.19 4.79 -13.82
CA ALA A 156 6.78 4.20 -15.00
C ALA A 156 5.98 4.61 -16.24
N GLN A 157 6.64 5.23 -17.22
CA GLN A 157 6.11 5.45 -18.56
C GLN A 157 6.72 4.43 -19.51
N PHE A 158 5.90 3.67 -20.23
CA PHE A 158 6.40 2.64 -21.14
C PHE A 158 5.39 2.31 -22.23
N GLN A 159 5.82 1.51 -23.20
CA GLN A 159 4.99 0.92 -24.22
C GLN A 159 4.93 -0.60 -24.07
N LEU A 160 3.74 -1.16 -24.22
CA LEU A 160 3.50 -2.60 -24.24
C LEU A 160 2.67 -2.95 -25.47
N ALA A 161 3.24 -3.77 -26.36
CA ALA A 161 2.61 -4.15 -27.63
C ALA A 161 1.98 -2.97 -28.41
N GLY A 162 2.65 -1.81 -28.41
CA GLY A 162 2.22 -0.58 -29.10
C GLY A 162 1.33 0.36 -28.28
N THR A 163 0.86 -0.05 -27.10
CA THR A 163 0.07 0.82 -26.20
C THR A 163 0.94 1.51 -25.17
N SER A 164 0.77 2.82 -25.02
CA SER A 164 1.47 3.61 -24.00
C SER A 164 0.76 3.53 -22.65
N TYR A 165 1.54 3.30 -21.59
CA TYR A 165 1.08 3.28 -20.21
C TYR A 165 1.87 4.27 -19.35
N ARG A 166 1.20 4.79 -18.32
CA ARG A 166 1.82 5.48 -17.19
C ARG A 166 1.23 4.92 -15.90
N LEU A 167 2.02 4.15 -15.16
CA LEU A 167 1.59 3.49 -13.93
C LEU A 167 2.45 3.95 -12.75
N SER A 168 1.84 4.18 -11.59
CA SER A 168 2.57 4.51 -10.37
C SER A 168 3.49 3.36 -9.96
N VAL A 169 4.69 3.68 -9.48
CA VAL A 169 5.63 2.70 -8.92
C VAL A 169 5.43 2.60 -7.42
N THR A 170 5.34 1.37 -6.90
CA THR A 170 5.15 1.10 -5.46
C THR A 170 6.19 0.13 -4.89
N ASP A 171 7.26 -0.12 -5.63
CA ASP A 171 8.40 -0.93 -5.21
C ASP A 171 9.30 -0.10 -4.26
N PRO A 172 9.40 -0.46 -2.96
CA PRO A 172 10.15 0.28 -1.95
C PRO A 172 11.64 0.34 -2.25
N ALA A 173 12.22 -0.68 -2.90
CA ALA A 173 13.66 -0.76 -3.15
C ALA A 173 14.17 0.39 -4.04
N TRP A 174 13.27 1.01 -4.81
CA TRP A 174 13.58 2.10 -5.73
C TRP A 174 13.12 3.48 -5.23
N LEU A 175 12.37 3.55 -4.13
CA LEU A 175 11.79 4.81 -3.68
C LEU A 175 12.85 5.84 -3.30
N ASP A 176 13.95 5.44 -2.66
CA ASP A 176 15.02 6.37 -2.29
C ASP A 176 15.77 6.89 -3.52
N ALA A 177 16.06 6.01 -4.49
CA ALA A 177 16.65 6.40 -5.76
C ALA A 177 15.74 7.40 -6.51
N PHE A 178 14.42 7.19 -6.48
CA PHE A 178 13.48 8.15 -7.05
C PHE A 178 13.42 9.45 -6.26
N ARG A 179 13.37 9.42 -4.92
CA ARG A 179 13.32 10.62 -4.06
C ARG A 179 14.50 11.58 -4.31
N ALA A 180 15.66 11.05 -4.68
CA ALA A 180 16.83 11.84 -5.05
C ALA A 180 16.66 12.62 -6.36
N LEU A 181 15.69 12.24 -7.21
CA LEU A 181 15.39 12.91 -8.47
C LEU A 181 14.39 14.05 -8.26
N SER A 182 14.65 15.18 -8.92
CA SER A 182 13.70 16.30 -8.99
C SER A 182 12.48 15.95 -9.85
N PRO A 183 11.39 16.74 -9.81
CA PRO A 183 10.26 16.54 -10.71
C PRO A 183 10.70 16.65 -12.19
N GLY A 184 10.32 15.67 -13.01
CA GLY A 184 10.78 15.57 -14.40
C GLY A 184 10.59 14.19 -15.01
N GLU A 185 11.08 14.03 -16.23
CA GLU A 185 11.15 12.74 -16.93
C GLU A 185 12.61 12.29 -17.08
N TYR A 186 12.87 11.03 -16.76
CA TYR A 186 14.21 10.47 -16.66
C TYR A 186 14.33 9.15 -17.42
N PRO A 187 15.51 8.84 -17.99
CA PRO A 187 15.78 7.52 -18.56
C PRO A 187 15.85 6.45 -17.46
N VAL A 188 15.78 5.17 -17.85
CA VAL A 188 15.85 4.02 -16.94
C VAL A 188 17.09 4.09 -16.03
N THR A 189 18.22 4.54 -16.57
CA THR A 189 19.51 4.59 -15.90
C THR A 189 19.59 5.62 -14.77
N ALA A 190 18.64 6.55 -14.67
CA ALA A 190 18.69 7.63 -13.68
C ALA A 190 18.53 7.15 -12.23
N CYS A 191 17.97 5.96 -12.01
CA CYS A 191 17.83 5.34 -10.69
C CYS A 191 18.93 4.31 -10.38
N GLY A 192 20.01 4.27 -11.16
CA GLY A 192 21.15 3.36 -10.93
C GLY A 192 21.12 2.05 -11.70
N ILE A 193 20.11 1.81 -12.54
CA ILE A 193 20.08 0.65 -13.45
C ILE A 193 21.16 0.83 -14.52
N ALA A 194 22.03 -0.16 -14.72
CA ALA A 194 23.10 -0.08 -15.72
C ALA A 194 22.54 0.05 -17.15
N ALA A 195 23.22 0.82 -17.98
CA ALA A 195 22.81 1.05 -19.36
C ALA A 195 22.82 -0.25 -20.17
N GLY A 196 21.75 -0.51 -20.92
CA GLY A 196 21.62 -1.70 -21.77
C GLY A 196 21.08 -2.94 -21.05
N LEU A 197 20.87 -2.90 -19.73
CA LEU A 197 20.16 -3.98 -19.04
C LEU A 197 18.70 -4.05 -19.48
N GLU A 198 18.24 -5.28 -19.73
CA GLU A 198 16.82 -5.55 -19.90
C GLU A 198 16.12 -5.40 -18.54
N VAL A 199 14.98 -4.73 -18.53
CA VAL A 199 14.18 -4.53 -17.31
C VAL A 199 12.80 -5.10 -17.56
N LEU A 200 12.40 -6.04 -16.72
CA LEU A 200 11.02 -6.51 -16.64
C LEU A 200 10.27 -5.72 -15.57
N LEU A 201 8.95 -5.63 -15.71
CA LEU A 201 8.08 -5.07 -14.66
C LEU A 201 7.05 -6.10 -14.25
N THR A 202 6.86 -6.22 -12.94
CA THR A 202 5.67 -6.85 -12.39
C THR A 202 4.61 -5.79 -12.20
N VAL A 203 3.50 -5.91 -12.93
CA VAL A 203 2.33 -5.07 -12.75
C VAL A 203 1.33 -5.81 -11.87
N SER A 204 0.81 -5.12 -10.85
CA SER A 204 -0.24 -5.62 -9.95
C SER A 204 -1.49 -4.76 -10.06
N LEU A 205 -2.65 -5.40 -9.95
CA LEU A 205 -3.92 -4.73 -9.69
C LEU A 205 -4.13 -4.60 -8.18
N GLY A 206 -4.33 -3.37 -7.71
CA GLY A 206 -4.55 -3.05 -6.30
C GLY A 206 -5.95 -3.43 -5.80
N ASP A 207 -6.17 -3.20 -4.51
CA ASP A 207 -7.51 -3.25 -3.92
C ASP A 207 -8.35 -2.04 -4.36
N PRO A 208 -9.70 -2.14 -4.33
CA PRO A 208 -10.57 -1.01 -4.59
C PRO A 208 -10.24 0.17 -3.69
N TRP A 209 -10.08 1.34 -4.29
CA TRP A 209 -9.94 2.59 -3.57
C TRP A 209 -11.31 3.17 -3.18
N GLU A 210 -11.32 4.25 -2.38
CA GLU A 210 -12.54 4.93 -1.96
C GLU A 210 -13.40 5.45 -3.13
N ASP A 211 -12.79 5.65 -4.30
CA ASP A 211 -13.47 6.05 -5.54
C ASP A 211 -14.07 4.87 -6.32
N GLY A 212 -13.97 3.65 -5.81
CA GLY A 212 -14.50 2.44 -6.43
C GLY A 212 -13.62 1.86 -7.55
N TYR A 213 -12.35 2.26 -7.65
CA TYR A 213 -11.44 1.73 -8.67
C TYR A 213 -10.27 0.93 -8.08
N CYS A 214 -9.91 -0.15 -8.76
CA CYS A 214 -8.66 -0.88 -8.56
C CYS A 214 -7.60 -0.30 -9.50
N TYR A 215 -6.52 0.24 -8.95
CA TYR A 215 -5.44 0.85 -9.73
C TYR A 215 -4.39 -0.19 -10.16
N LYS A 216 -3.85 -0.03 -11.38
CA LYS A 216 -2.71 -0.81 -11.88
C LYS A 216 -1.43 -0.12 -11.44
N LEU A 217 -0.52 -0.89 -10.87
CA LEU A 217 0.70 -0.40 -10.23
C LEU A 217 1.90 -1.22 -10.69
N VAL A 218 3.05 -0.58 -10.85
CA VAL A 218 4.33 -1.29 -10.98
C VAL A 218 4.76 -1.70 -9.57
N ALA A 219 4.61 -2.99 -9.28
CA ALA A 219 4.84 -3.59 -7.97
C ALA A 219 6.22 -4.27 -7.86
N GLY A 220 6.95 -4.38 -8.96
CA GLY A 220 8.33 -4.83 -9.00
C GLY A 220 9.04 -4.27 -10.23
N ILE A 221 10.24 -3.71 -10.04
CA ILE A 221 11.15 -3.34 -11.13
C ILE A 221 12.29 -4.36 -11.13
N LEU A 222 12.44 -5.10 -12.23
CA LEU A 222 13.28 -6.29 -12.31
C LEU A 222 14.36 -6.14 -13.39
N PRO A 223 15.50 -5.48 -13.09
CA PRO A 223 16.66 -5.51 -13.97
C PRO A 223 17.20 -6.94 -14.09
N LEU A 224 17.37 -7.43 -15.32
CA LEU A 224 17.94 -8.74 -15.61
C LEU A 224 19.47 -8.66 -15.64
N GLU A 225 20.06 -8.30 -14.51
CA GLU A 225 21.50 -8.43 -14.30
C GLU A 225 21.76 -9.81 -13.70
N LEU A 226 22.33 -10.71 -14.51
CA LEU A 226 22.86 -11.97 -13.99
C LEU A 226 24.07 -11.62 -13.15
N ASP A 227 24.02 -11.85 -11.83
CA ASP A 227 25.14 -11.60 -10.93
C ASP A 227 26.44 -12.19 -11.52
N PRO A 228 27.40 -11.36 -11.96
CA PRO A 228 28.72 -11.84 -12.28
C PRO A 228 29.45 -12.05 -10.95
N ILE A 229 29.19 -13.20 -10.30
CA ILE A 229 29.85 -13.63 -9.05
C ILE A 229 29.79 -12.57 -7.94
N ALA A 230 28.73 -12.62 -7.11
CA ALA A 230 28.67 -12.10 -5.74
C ALA A 230 29.78 -11.10 -5.35
N MET A 231 29.81 -9.93 -5.99
CA MET A 231 30.59 -8.81 -5.49
C MET A 231 29.68 -8.06 -4.54
N THR A 232 29.96 -8.25 -3.25
CA THR A 232 29.36 -7.49 -2.15
C THR A 232 29.39 -5.99 -2.50
N PRO A 233 28.25 -5.28 -2.56
CA PRO A 233 28.29 -3.84 -2.74
C PRO A 233 28.93 -3.24 -1.49
N ALA A 234 29.90 -2.35 -1.70
CA ALA A 234 30.46 -1.54 -0.62
C ALA A 234 29.35 -0.68 0.00
N LEU A 235 29.37 -0.57 1.34
CA LEU A 235 28.41 0.20 2.13
C LEU A 235 28.08 1.56 1.48
N PRO A 236 26.79 1.93 1.39
CA PRO A 236 26.42 3.28 0.97
C PRO A 236 27.00 4.30 1.95
N LYS A 237 27.61 5.36 1.41
CA LYS A 237 28.05 6.52 2.22
C LYS A 237 26.84 7.10 2.94
N LEU A 238 27.00 7.37 4.25
CA LEU A 238 25.99 8.01 5.07
C LEU A 238 25.44 9.28 4.36
N PRO A 239 24.12 9.45 4.29
CA PRO A 239 23.55 10.64 3.69
C PRO A 239 23.97 11.88 4.49
N GLU A 240 24.43 12.91 3.78
CA GLU A 240 24.54 14.25 4.33
C GLU A 240 23.17 14.68 4.86
N ARG A 241 23.20 15.30 6.04
CA ARG A 241 22.04 15.67 6.86
C ARG A 241 21.03 16.47 6.02
N VAL A 242 19.98 15.80 5.56
CA VAL A 242 18.84 16.44 4.88
C VAL A 242 18.13 17.33 5.90
N GLU A 243 17.95 18.61 5.57
CA GLU A 243 17.26 19.55 6.43
C GLU A 243 15.80 19.11 6.69
N PRO A 244 15.22 19.42 7.87
CA PRO A 244 13.92 18.90 8.24
C PRO A 244 12.84 19.51 7.35
N ILE A 245 12.14 18.67 6.60
CA ILE A 245 10.92 19.07 5.89
C ILE A 245 9.80 19.17 6.94
N ASP A 246 9.31 20.39 7.15
CA ASP A 246 8.35 20.77 8.19
C ASP A 246 6.89 20.34 7.85
N GLN A 247 6.68 19.03 7.60
CA GLN A 247 5.34 18.46 7.41
C GLN A 247 5.11 17.24 8.34
N PRO A 248 3.93 17.16 8.99
CA PRO A 248 3.62 16.07 9.91
C PRO A 248 3.44 14.73 9.16
N MET A 249 4.20 13.73 9.57
CA MET A 249 4.15 12.36 9.04
C MET A 249 2.78 11.70 9.33
N ASP A 250 2.26 10.93 8.37
CA ASP A 250 1.05 10.12 8.59
C ASP A 250 1.28 9.14 9.77
N PRO A 251 0.37 9.08 10.77
CA PRO A 251 0.55 8.24 11.95
C PRO A 251 0.74 6.76 11.64
N ARG A 252 0.21 6.25 10.52
CA ARG A 252 0.33 4.84 10.17
C ARG A 252 1.68 4.55 9.52
N GLU A 253 2.16 5.46 8.68
CA GLU A 253 3.52 5.38 8.14
C GLU A 253 4.56 5.50 9.25
N ALA A 254 4.33 6.39 10.23
CA ALA A 254 5.15 6.47 11.43
C ALA A 254 5.16 5.13 12.20
N ALA A 255 4.00 4.48 12.36
CA ALA A 255 3.93 3.19 13.03
C ALA A 255 4.70 2.08 12.28
N ARG A 256 4.61 2.04 10.94
CA ARG A 256 5.36 1.08 10.11
C ARG A 256 6.87 1.23 10.30
N ILE A 257 7.36 2.47 10.21
CA ILE A 257 8.79 2.81 10.40
C ILE A 257 9.25 2.37 11.79
N ILE A 258 8.50 2.73 12.83
CA ILE A 258 8.84 2.39 14.22
C ILE A 258 8.85 0.88 14.44
N GLN A 259 7.96 0.12 13.80
CA GLN A 259 7.94 -1.34 13.89
C GLN A 259 9.17 -1.99 13.27
N ALA A 260 9.62 -1.53 12.10
CA ALA A 260 10.84 -2.04 11.48
C ALA A 260 12.06 -1.77 12.36
N LEU A 261 12.20 -0.54 12.89
CA LEU A 261 13.28 -0.19 13.81
C LEU A 261 13.25 -1.03 15.09
N ALA A 262 12.06 -1.29 15.66
CA ALA A 262 11.90 -2.17 16.82
C ALA A 262 12.16 -3.67 16.51
N GLY A 263 12.14 -4.03 15.22
CA GLY A 263 12.54 -5.33 14.70
C GLY A 263 14.04 -5.43 14.45
N GLY A 264 14.80 -4.35 14.62
CA GLY A 264 16.23 -4.31 14.35
C GLY A 264 16.57 -4.16 12.86
N THR A 265 15.64 -3.66 12.04
CA THR A 265 15.85 -3.48 10.60
C THR A 265 15.67 -2.02 10.18
N ASP A 266 16.44 -1.60 9.19
CA ASP A 266 16.23 -0.32 8.52
C ASP A 266 14.87 -0.35 7.77
N PRO A 267 13.96 0.62 7.99
CA PRO A 267 12.61 0.65 7.43
C PRO A 267 12.54 0.89 5.91
N TYR A 268 13.65 1.26 5.29
CA TYR A 268 13.76 1.62 3.86
C TYR A 268 14.62 0.62 3.10
N THR A 269 15.79 0.26 3.64
CA THR A 269 16.71 -0.70 3.00
C THR A 269 16.48 -2.14 3.45
N CYS A 270 15.78 -2.34 4.56
CA CYS A 270 15.57 -3.65 5.18
C CYS A 270 16.85 -4.36 5.64
N GLU A 271 17.97 -3.64 5.73
CA GLU A 271 19.21 -4.16 6.29
C GLU A 271 19.14 -4.25 7.82
N PRO A 272 19.85 -5.20 8.45
CA PRO A 272 19.97 -5.24 9.90
C PRO A 272 20.63 -3.95 10.40
N LEU A 273 20.05 -3.35 11.44
CA LEU A 273 20.68 -2.23 12.12
C LEU A 273 22.00 -2.68 12.76
N PRO A 274 23.03 -1.83 12.81
CA PRO A 274 24.28 -2.13 13.50
C PRO A 274 24.02 -2.60 14.94
N GLY A 275 24.74 -3.64 15.39
CA GLY A 275 24.50 -4.28 16.69
C GLY A 275 24.70 -3.36 17.91
N ASP A 276 25.51 -2.32 17.75
CA ASP A 276 25.79 -1.26 18.74
C ASP A 276 24.82 -0.06 18.65
N SER A 277 23.79 -0.14 17.79
CA SER A 277 22.79 0.91 17.66
C SER A 277 21.97 1.08 18.94
N PRO A 278 21.69 2.32 19.39
CA PRO A 278 20.76 2.55 20.51
C PRO A 278 19.36 1.95 20.30
N LEU A 279 19.01 1.62 19.06
CA LEU A 279 17.77 0.96 18.67
C LEU A 279 17.72 -0.53 19.04
N SER A 280 18.88 -1.18 19.25
CA SER A 280 18.95 -2.59 19.68
C SER A 280 18.81 -2.75 21.21
N ASN A 281 18.85 -1.66 21.98
CA ASN A 281 18.64 -1.71 23.42
C ASN A 281 17.22 -2.23 23.77
N PRO A 282 17.07 -3.21 24.68
CA PRO A 282 15.78 -3.80 25.03
C PRO A 282 14.70 -2.79 25.44
N ASP A 283 15.07 -1.72 26.15
CA ASP A 283 14.14 -0.68 26.60
C ASP A 283 13.73 0.23 25.45
N THR A 284 14.66 0.54 24.54
CA THR A 284 14.34 1.25 23.28
C THR A 284 13.39 0.42 22.42
N VAL A 285 13.64 -0.87 22.24
CA VAL A 285 12.75 -1.77 21.48
C VAL A 285 11.35 -1.80 22.09
N ARG A 286 11.24 -1.90 23.43
CA ARG A 286 9.96 -1.84 24.14
C ARG A 286 9.24 -0.51 23.92
N ALA A 287 9.97 0.62 24.01
CA ALA A 287 9.42 1.95 23.81
C ALA A 287 8.89 2.13 22.37
N LEU A 288 9.66 1.71 21.37
CA LEU A 288 9.26 1.74 19.96
C LEU A 288 8.01 0.88 19.72
N ARG A 289 7.96 -0.35 20.25
CA ARG A 289 6.76 -1.21 20.14
C ARG A 289 5.52 -0.56 20.77
N ALA A 290 5.66 0.08 21.92
CA ALA A 290 4.57 0.79 22.57
C ALA A 290 4.10 2.00 21.75
N ALA A 291 5.04 2.76 21.19
CA ALA A 291 4.74 3.91 20.32
C ALA A 291 4.02 3.47 19.04
N ALA A 292 4.48 2.40 18.37
CA ALA A 292 3.82 1.86 17.20
C ALA A 292 2.38 1.41 17.50
N ALA A 293 2.16 0.74 18.63
CA ALA A 293 0.83 0.32 19.05
C ALA A 293 -0.10 1.52 19.29
N ALA A 294 0.39 2.58 19.96
CA ALA A 294 -0.37 3.80 20.21
C ALA A 294 -0.78 4.52 18.91
N LEU A 295 0.16 4.63 17.96
CA LEU A 295 -0.08 5.22 16.64
C LEU A 295 -1.12 4.43 15.83
N GLN A 296 -1.14 3.10 15.94
CA GLN A 296 -2.11 2.24 15.26
C GLN A 296 -3.51 2.30 15.88
N SER A 297 -3.60 2.42 17.21
CA SER A 297 -4.88 2.48 17.91
C SER A 297 -5.66 3.79 17.68
N GLY A 298 -5.00 4.82 17.11
CA GLY A 298 -5.57 6.15 16.94
C GLY A 298 -5.85 6.86 18.27
N PRO A 299 -6.31 8.12 18.24
CA PRO A 299 -6.69 8.81 19.47
C PRO A 299 -7.85 8.06 20.16
N PRO A 300 -7.89 8.05 21.50
CA PRO A 300 -8.96 7.39 22.24
C PRO A 300 -10.33 7.90 21.76
N ARG A 301 -11.22 6.96 21.40
CA ARG A 301 -12.59 7.28 20.97
C ARG A 301 -13.24 8.20 22.00
N LYS A 302 -13.63 9.41 21.58
CA LYS A 302 -14.49 10.28 22.41
C LYS A 302 -15.73 9.48 22.79
N LYS A 303 -16.05 9.42 24.09
CA LYS A 303 -17.26 8.77 24.59
C LYS A 303 -18.47 9.31 23.80
N PRO A 304 -19.43 8.46 23.38
CA PRO A 304 -20.64 8.95 22.74
C PRO A 304 -21.28 9.99 23.66
N HIS A 305 -21.56 11.19 23.14
CA HIS A 305 -22.40 12.13 23.87
C HIS A 305 -23.77 11.46 24.07
N ALA A 306 -24.25 11.44 25.31
CA ALA A 306 -25.61 10.99 25.60
C ALA A 306 -26.58 11.76 24.70
N LEU A 307 -27.38 11.03 23.92
CA LEU A 307 -28.32 11.64 22.99
C LEU A 307 -29.45 12.33 23.76
N PRO A 308 -29.87 13.54 23.35
CA PRO A 308 -31.04 14.21 23.90
C PRO A 308 -32.31 13.36 23.78
N ALA A 309 -33.26 13.53 24.70
CA ALA A 309 -34.46 12.68 24.83
C ALA A 309 -35.38 12.65 23.59
N GLN A 310 -35.30 13.65 22.71
CA GLN A 310 -36.07 13.73 21.47
C GLN A 310 -35.24 13.45 20.22
N ALA A 311 -34.00 12.96 20.35
CA ALA A 311 -33.18 12.59 19.20
C ALA A 311 -33.83 11.47 18.38
N GLY A 312 -34.05 11.70 17.08
CA GLY A 312 -34.60 10.71 16.14
C GLY A 312 -36.13 10.56 16.11
N LYS A 313 -36.88 11.19 17.02
CA LYS A 313 -38.35 11.17 16.98
C LYS A 313 -38.91 12.05 15.86
N ALA A 314 -40.12 11.75 15.39
CA ALA A 314 -40.83 12.59 14.43
C ALA A 314 -41.06 14.00 15.00
N TRP A 315 -41.19 14.99 14.11
CA TRP A 315 -41.56 16.35 14.48
C TRP A 315 -43.07 16.48 14.41
N ASP A 316 -43.68 17.06 15.43
CA ASP A 316 -45.08 17.48 15.36
C ASP A 316 -45.18 18.94 14.93
N THR A 317 -46.35 19.33 14.40
CA THR A 317 -46.57 20.67 13.85
C THR A 317 -46.48 21.76 14.93
N ALA A 318 -46.88 21.47 16.17
CA ALA A 318 -46.85 22.45 17.27
C ALA A 318 -45.44 22.70 17.80
N GLU A 319 -44.60 21.66 17.85
CA GLU A 319 -43.17 21.71 18.15
C GLU A 319 -42.46 22.52 17.05
N GLU A 320 -42.77 22.29 15.78
CA GLU A 320 -42.20 23.03 14.66
C GLU A 320 -42.58 24.53 14.70
N ASP A 321 -43.84 24.85 14.98
CA ASP A 321 -44.31 26.25 15.12
C ASP A 321 -43.63 26.96 16.31
N THR A 322 -43.42 26.25 17.42
CA THR A 322 -42.73 26.78 18.60
C THR A 322 -41.27 27.07 18.29
N LEU A 323 -40.59 26.13 17.62
CA LEU A 323 -39.20 26.29 17.16
C LEU A 323 -39.04 27.49 16.23
N VAL A 324 -39.97 27.69 15.29
CA VAL A 324 -39.93 28.82 14.36
C VAL A 324 -40.08 30.14 15.11
N ARG A 325 -41.03 30.22 16.06
CA ARG A 325 -41.24 31.43 16.87
C ARG A 325 -40.02 31.77 17.71
N GLU A 326 -39.40 30.78 18.37
CA GLU A 326 -38.19 30.98 19.17
C GLU A 326 -37.04 31.51 18.31
N PHE A 327 -36.87 30.96 17.10
CA PHE A 327 -35.86 31.42 16.16
C PHE A 327 -36.13 32.85 15.67
N GLU A 328 -37.36 33.19 15.32
CA GLU A 328 -37.76 34.55 14.89
C GLU A 328 -37.61 35.58 16.02
N ASN A 329 -37.76 35.16 17.27
CA ASN A 329 -37.52 35.98 18.46
C ASN A 329 -36.03 36.16 18.79
N GLY A 330 -35.12 35.58 17.99
CA GLY A 330 -33.66 35.77 18.12
C GLY A 330 -32.98 34.79 19.07
N GLU A 331 -33.65 33.72 19.49
CA GLU A 331 -33.02 32.69 20.34
C GLU A 331 -31.91 31.94 19.60
N THR A 332 -30.86 31.57 20.33
CA THR A 332 -29.75 30.84 19.74
C THR A 332 -30.13 29.38 19.46
N MET A 333 -29.60 28.80 18.38
CA MET A 333 -29.87 27.40 18.02
C MET A 333 -29.52 26.40 19.14
N ALA A 334 -28.53 26.73 19.98
CA ALA A 334 -28.15 25.92 21.13
C ALA A 334 -29.16 26.02 22.29
N ALA A 335 -29.81 27.17 22.48
CA ALA A 335 -30.89 27.36 23.45
C ALA A 335 -32.15 26.62 22.99
N ILE A 336 -32.54 26.79 21.71
CA ILE A 336 -33.66 26.07 21.10
C ILE A 336 -33.45 24.55 21.17
N ALA A 337 -32.25 24.06 20.84
CA ALA A 337 -31.93 22.63 20.93
C ALA A 337 -32.12 22.08 22.36
N ARG A 338 -31.77 22.87 23.37
CA ARG A 338 -31.93 22.49 24.78
C ARG A 338 -33.38 22.47 25.21
N ALA A 339 -34.16 23.49 24.83
CA ALA A 339 -35.58 23.59 25.15
C ALA A 339 -36.39 22.45 24.54
N HIS A 340 -36.10 22.09 23.29
CA HIS A 340 -36.77 21.01 22.57
C HIS A 340 -36.20 19.61 22.89
N GLY A 341 -35.11 19.52 23.64
CA GLY A 341 -34.44 18.25 23.91
C GLY A 341 -33.97 17.54 22.64
N ARG A 342 -33.54 18.32 21.63
CA ARG A 342 -33.08 17.89 20.31
C ARG A 342 -31.59 18.21 20.14
N THR A 343 -30.96 17.68 19.09
CA THR A 343 -29.58 18.09 18.75
C THR A 343 -29.59 19.42 17.98
N PRO A 344 -28.55 20.27 18.10
CA PRO A 344 -28.45 21.50 17.32
C PRO A 344 -28.55 21.28 15.80
N GLY A 345 -28.05 20.13 15.31
CA GLY A 345 -28.18 19.74 13.91
C GLY A 345 -29.64 19.48 13.50
N ALA A 346 -30.45 18.86 14.37
CA ALA A 346 -31.87 18.64 14.11
C ALA A 346 -32.66 19.95 14.03
N ILE A 347 -32.35 20.93 14.90
CA ILE A 347 -32.91 22.29 14.84
C ILE A 347 -32.55 22.96 13.50
N LYS A 348 -31.26 22.90 13.11
CA LYS A 348 -30.79 23.46 11.84
C LYS A 348 -31.54 22.88 10.64
N SER A 349 -31.59 21.56 10.53
CA SER A 349 -32.26 20.89 9.42
C SER A 349 -33.75 21.21 9.36
N ARG A 350 -34.39 21.40 10.52
CA ARG A 350 -35.80 21.77 10.60
C ARG A 350 -36.04 23.19 10.10
N LEU A 351 -35.25 24.17 10.57
CA LEU A 351 -35.33 25.55 10.10
C LEU A 351 -35.06 25.70 8.58
N ILE A 352 -34.16 24.89 8.01
CA ILE A 352 -33.94 24.83 6.56
C ILE A 352 -35.21 24.35 5.85
N ARG A 353 -35.81 23.25 6.34
CA ARG A 353 -37.03 22.66 5.75
C ARG A 353 -38.24 23.59 5.85
N SER A 354 -38.35 24.37 6.92
CA SER A 354 -39.39 25.38 7.13
C SER A 354 -39.06 26.72 6.44
N GLY A 355 -37.95 26.80 5.69
CA GLY A 355 -37.58 27.96 4.86
C GLY A 355 -37.08 29.19 5.63
N LYS A 356 -36.71 29.04 6.91
CA LYS A 356 -36.26 30.15 7.78
C LYS A 356 -34.76 30.45 7.67
N ILE A 357 -33.97 29.48 7.19
CA ILE A 357 -32.53 29.65 6.91
C ILE A 357 -32.17 28.95 5.60
N ALA A 358 -31.16 29.46 4.90
CA ALA A 358 -30.61 28.81 3.71
C ALA A 358 -29.80 27.56 4.08
N GLY A 359 -29.87 26.53 3.22
CA GLY A 359 -29.24 25.23 3.41
C GLY A 359 -27.73 25.21 3.27
#